data_AF-A0A1W6KFG6-F1
#
_entry.id   AF-A0A1W6KFG6-F1
#
_cell.length_a   1.000
_cell.length_b   1.000
_cell.length_c   1.000
_cell.angle_alpha   90.00
_cell.angle_beta   90.00
_cell.angle_gamma   90.00
#
_symmetry.space_group_name_H-M   'P 1'
#
loop_
_entity.id
_entity.type
_entity.pdbx_description
1 polymer ?
#
loop_
_entity_poly.entity_id
_entity_poly.type
_entity_poly.pdbx_seq_one_letter_code
_entity_poly.pdbx_strand_id
1 'polypeptide(L)'
;MIAIERLKSDERFWTLIDQVGLVSPMAGGCLVFAKALQLQQGGELVRIVSDAAGGQTEHYGLRLGTEIWDAEGAHRTPSEWIATFKHNEFVNDRNLSFATGFDDAGTIPDDPGASKAIASLMTEFVGPDQSEDDYDHPSPTT
;
A
#
# COMPACT_ATOMS: atom_id res chain seq x y z
N MET A 1 -10.34 -4.69 7.08
CA MET A 1 -9.00 -5.29 6.91
C MET A 1 -8.60 -5.11 5.45
N ILE A 2 -7.43 -4.53 5.16
CA ILE A 2 -7.00 -4.31 3.77
C ILE A 2 -6.66 -5.68 3.18
N ALA A 3 -7.42 -6.10 2.18
CA ALA A 3 -7.13 -7.34 1.46
C ALA A 3 -6.11 -7.09 0.35
N ILE A 4 -4.87 -6.72 0.71
CA ILE A 4 -3.78 -6.45 -0.24
C ILE A 4 -3.61 -7.61 -1.23
N GLU A 5 -3.70 -8.85 -0.75
CA GLU A 5 -3.64 -10.04 -1.60
C GLU A 5 -4.80 -10.13 -2.61
N ARG A 6 -6.01 -9.69 -2.24
CA ARG A 6 -7.14 -9.63 -3.18
C ARG A 6 -6.92 -8.54 -4.23
N LEU A 7 -6.39 -7.38 -3.82
CA LEU A 7 -6.04 -6.30 -4.73
C LEU A 7 -4.95 -6.72 -5.72
N LYS A 8 -3.89 -7.39 -5.25
CA LYS A 8 -2.81 -7.96 -6.09
C LYS A 8 -3.29 -9.07 -7.03
N SER A 9 -4.45 -9.68 -6.74
CA SER A 9 -5.08 -10.70 -7.60
C SER A 9 -6.07 -10.11 -8.61
N ASP A 10 -6.38 -8.81 -8.55
CA ASP A 10 -7.35 -8.18 -9.46
C ASP A 10 -6.67 -7.58 -10.69
N GLU A 11 -7.08 -8.00 -11.88
CA GLU A 11 -6.51 -7.53 -13.15
C GLU A 11 -6.69 -6.03 -13.39
N ARG A 12 -7.73 -5.41 -12.82
CA ARG A 12 -7.98 -3.96 -12.92
C ARG A 12 -6.93 -3.18 -12.13
N PHE A 13 -6.44 -3.73 -11.02
CA PHE A 13 -5.33 -3.12 -10.28
C PHE A 13 -4.07 -3.05 -11.15
N TRP A 14 -3.69 -4.17 -11.78
CA TRP A 14 -2.52 -4.21 -12.67
C TRP A 14 -2.71 -3.36 -13.93
N THR A 15 -3.93 -3.31 -14.48
CA THR A 15 -4.28 -2.42 -15.59
C THR A 15 -4.12 -0.95 -15.20
N LEU A 16 -4.56 -0.57 -14.00
CA LEU A 16 -4.39 0.81 -13.50
C LEU A 16 -2.92 1.15 -13.32
N ILE A 17 -2.11 0.24 -12.77
CA ILE A 17 -0.65 0.42 -12.61
C ILE A 17 0.04 0.63 -13.96
N ASP A 18 -0.30 -0.19 -14.97
CA ASP A 18 0.24 -0.06 -16.33
C ASP A 18 -0.16 1.28 -16.99
N GLN A 19 -1.42 1.69 -16.84
CA GLN A 19 -1.93 2.95 -17.39
C GLN A 19 -1.25 4.20 -16.84
N VAL A 20 -0.76 4.14 -15.60
CA VAL A 20 -0.08 5.27 -14.95
C VAL A 20 1.44 5.24 -15.17
N GLY A 21 1.92 4.32 -16.02
CA GLY A 21 3.33 4.21 -16.40
C GLY A 21 4.25 3.77 -15.25
N LEU A 22 3.69 3.19 -14.19
CA LEU A 22 4.45 2.65 -13.08
C LEU A 22 4.82 1.20 -13.39
N VAL A 23 6.08 0.83 -13.14
CA VAL A 23 6.55 -0.55 -13.41
C VAL A 23 5.84 -1.53 -12.47
N SER A 24 5.70 -1.17 -11.19
CA SER A 24 4.80 -1.81 -10.23
C SER A 24 4.69 -0.99 -8.94
N PRO A 25 3.78 -1.30 -8.00
CA PRO A 25 3.82 -0.72 -6.64
C PRO A 25 5.14 -0.98 -5.91
N MET A 26 5.83 -2.08 -6.27
CA MET A 26 7.12 -2.49 -5.71
C MET A 26 8.30 -1.88 -6.47
N ALA A 27 8.09 -1.38 -7.70
CA ALA A 27 9.09 -0.78 -8.56
C ALA A 27 8.61 0.58 -9.07
N GLY A 28 8.80 1.62 -8.24
CA GLY A 28 8.49 3.01 -8.59
C GLY A 28 7.07 3.48 -8.26
N GLY A 29 6.16 2.60 -7.85
CA GLY A 29 4.78 2.94 -7.47
C GLY A 29 4.47 2.99 -5.98
N CYS A 30 5.47 2.86 -5.11
CA CYS A 30 5.27 2.75 -3.65
C CYS A 30 4.60 4.00 -3.05
N LEU A 31 4.94 5.20 -3.53
CA LEU A 31 4.31 6.43 -3.10
C LEU A 31 2.83 6.50 -3.47
N VAL A 32 2.50 6.13 -4.71
CA VAL A 32 1.12 6.11 -5.21
C VAL A 32 0.28 5.12 -4.41
N PHE A 33 0.84 3.94 -4.11
CA PHE A 33 0.17 2.95 -3.27
C PHE A 33 -0.02 3.43 -1.82
N ALA A 34 1.02 3.99 -1.20
CA ALA A 34 0.95 4.53 0.16
C ALA A 34 -0.07 5.68 0.28
N LYS A 35 -0.14 6.56 -0.74
CA LYS A 35 -1.16 7.62 -0.82
C LYS A 35 -2.57 7.06 -1.05
N ALA A 36 -2.71 6.01 -1.86
CA ALA A 36 -4.00 5.33 -2.02
C ALA A 36 -4.51 4.75 -0.69
N LEU A 37 -3.63 4.07 0.06
CA LEU A 37 -3.93 3.60 1.42
C LEU A 37 -4.28 4.77 2.34
N GLN A 38 -3.55 5.89 2.24
CA GLN A 38 -3.79 7.08 3.07
C GLN A 38 -5.17 7.69 2.81
N LEU A 39 -5.59 7.75 1.54
CA LEU A 39 -6.92 8.22 1.16
C LEU A 39 -8.04 7.33 1.72
N GLN A 40 -7.80 6.02 1.84
CA GLN A 40 -8.78 5.05 2.33
C GLN A 40 -8.87 4.99 3.85
N GLN A 41 -7.72 5.00 4.54
CA GLN A 41 -7.63 4.66 5.96
C GLN A 41 -7.18 5.84 6.83
N GLY A 42 -6.76 6.95 6.22
CA GLY A 42 -6.02 8.01 6.91
C GLY A 42 -4.59 7.59 7.23
N GLY A 43 -4.00 8.14 8.29
CA GLY A 43 -2.65 7.78 8.74
C GLY A 43 -1.54 8.68 8.22
N GLU A 44 -0.32 8.32 8.60
CA GLU A 44 0.90 9.10 8.36
C GLU A 44 1.77 8.42 7.30
N LEU A 45 2.11 9.15 6.23
CA LEU A 45 3.11 8.67 5.28
C LEU A 45 4.45 8.48 5.98
N VAL A 46 5.10 7.37 5.69
CA VAL A 46 6.43 7.04 6.21
C VAL A 46 7.30 6.56 5.08
N ARG A 47 8.62 6.63 5.27
CA ARG A 47 9.57 6.34 4.23
C ARG A 47 10.84 5.68 4.76
N ILE A 48 11.44 4.87 3.89
CA ILE A 48 12.79 4.35 4.06
C ILE A 48 13.75 5.30 3.36
N VAL A 49 14.79 5.72 4.07
CA VAL A 49 15.78 6.68 3.58
C VAL A 49 17.17 6.04 3.65
N SER A 50 17.90 6.09 2.55
CA SER A 50 19.31 5.70 2.50
C SER A 50 20.23 6.90 2.73
N ASP A 51 21.47 6.65 3.15
CA ASP A 51 22.51 7.66 3.17
C ASP A 51 23.07 8.00 1.78
N ALA A 52 22.62 7.29 0.74
CA ALA A 52 22.94 7.61 -0.64
C ALA A 52 22.49 9.03 -1.00
N ALA A 53 23.32 9.72 -1.79
CA ALA A 53 23.07 11.08 -2.28
C ALA A 53 22.68 12.10 -1.18
N GLY A 54 23.06 11.87 0.08
CA GLY A 54 22.80 12.80 1.19
C GLY A 54 21.44 12.63 1.87
N GLY A 55 20.74 11.50 1.68
CA GLY A 55 19.44 11.24 2.32
C GLY A 55 18.34 10.97 1.30
N GLN A 56 18.54 9.97 0.45
CA GLN A 56 17.58 9.63 -0.61
C GLN A 56 16.42 8.79 -0.06
N THR A 57 15.19 9.18 -0.41
CA THR A 57 14.02 8.32 -0.18
C THR A 57 14.02 7.13 -1.15
N GLU A 58 13.97 5.92 -0.60
CA GLU A 58 14.03 4.66 -1.35
C GLU A 58 12.65 4.01 -1.45
N HIS A 59 11.81 4.13 -0.41
CA HIS A 59 10.51 3.46 -0.35
C HIS A 59 9.51 4.23 0.50
N TYR A 60 8.23 4.08 0.17
CA TYR A 60 7.12 4.66 0.92
C TYR A 60 6.20 3.58 1.48
N GLY A 61 5.65 3.88 2.65
CA GLY A 61 4.60 3.12 3.30
C GLY A 61 3.66 4.05 4.04
N LEU A 62 2.66 3.47 4.69
CA LEU A 62 1.68 4.17 5.49
C LEU A 62 1.67 3.63 6.91
N ARG A 63 1.83 4.51 7.89
CA ARG A 63 1.65 4.16 9.29
C ARG A 63 0.18 4.27 9.69
N LEU A 64 -0.38 3.13 10.11
CA LEU A 64 -1.73 2.99 10.64
C LEU A 64 -1.65 2.45 12.08
N GLY A 65 -1.81 3.34 13.06
CA GLY A 65 -1.60 3.00 14.46
C GLY A 65 -0.17 2.56 14.74
N THR A 66 0.00 1.30 15.17
CA THR A 66 1.31 0.72 15.48
C THR A 66 1.98 0.03 14.29
N GLU A 67 1.26 -0.20 13.20
CA GLU A 67 1.75 -0.95 12.04
C GLU A 67 2.14 -0.02 10.90
N ILE A 68 3.05 -0.50 10.06
CA ILE A 68 3.46 0.13 8.81
C ILE A 68 2.98 -0.77 7.68
N TRP A 69 2.26 -0.20 6.72
CA TRP A 69 1.66 -0.90 5.61
C TRP A 69 2.29 -0.45 4.29
N ASP A 70 2.68 -1.41 3.46
CA ASP A 70 3.10 -1.20 2.07
C ASP A 70 2.52 -2.30 1.17
N ALA A 71 2.97 -2.39 -0.09
CA ALA A 71 2.46 -3.38 -1.05
C ALA A 71 2.84 -4.84 -0.71
N GLU A 72 3.75 -5.05 0.26
CA GLU A 72 4.13 -6.38 0.76
C GLU A 72 3.33 -6.78 2.00
N GLY A 73 2.62 -5.83 2.63
CA GLY A 73 1.74 -6.11 3.76
C GLY A 73 2.01 -5.22 4.97
N ALA A 74 1.67 -5.75 6.14
CA ALA A 74 1.80 -5.06 7.42
C ALA A 74 3.09 -5.47 8.14
N HIS A 75 3.80 -4.48 8.68
CA HIS A 75 5.04 -4.63 9.44
C HIS A 75 4.83 -4.01 10.82
N ARG A 76 5.28 -4.68 11.89
CA ARG A 76 5.02 -4.23 13.27
C ARG A 76 6.00 -3.17 13.75
N THR A 77 7.17 -3.09 13.12
CA THR A 77 8.22 -2.14 13.50
C THR A 77 8.94 -1.56 12.28
N PRO A 78 9.52 -0.35 12.39
CA PRO A 78 10.36 0.20 11.34
C PRO A 78 11.54 -0.70 10.96
N SER A 79 12.15 -1.37 11.94
CA SER A 79 13.29 -2.27 11.69
C SER A 79 12.89 -3.52 10.90
N GLU A 80 11.73 -4.09 11.20
CA GLU A 80 11.15 -5.19 10.42
C GLU A 80 10.86 -4.76 8.98
N TRP A 81 10.20 -3.60 8.81
CA TRP A 81 9.90 -3.06 7.49
C TRP A 81 11.17 -2.82 6.65
N ILE A 82 12.19 -2.21 7.24
CA ILE A 82 13.50 -2.00 6.59
C ILE A 82 14.17 -3.34 6.25
N ALA A 83 14.11 -4.34 7.14
CA ALA A 83 14.70 -5.65 6.88
C ALA A 83 14.03 -6.37 5.70
N THR A 84 12.69 -6.32 5.63
CA THR A 84 11.93 -6.87 4.51
C THR A 84 12.29 -6.17 3.20
N PHE A 85 12.33 -4.83 3.20
CA PHE A 85 12.74 -4.05 2.03
C PHE A 85 14.16 -4.41 1.56
N LYS A 86 15.13 -4.50 2.47
CA LYS A 86 16.51 -4.90 2.15
C LYS A 86 16.59 -6.26 1.48
N HIS A 87 15.81 -7.21 1.98
CA HIS A 87 15.76 -8.56 1.45
C HIS A 87 15.19 -8.56 0.02
N ASN A 88 14.05 -7.91 -0.18
CA ASN A 88 13.31 -7.94 -1.45
C ASN A 88 14.03 -7.17 -2.57
N GLU A 89 14.63 -6.02 -2.26
CA GLU A 89 15.34 -5.19 -3.23
C GLU A 89 16.82 -5.58 -3.39
N PHE A 90 17.29 -6.61 -2.68
CA PHE A 90 18.69 -7.06 -2.68
C PHE A 90 19.69 -5.97 -2.28
N VAL A 91 19.31 -5.08 -1.35
CA VAL A 91 20.12 -3.92 -0.88
C VAL A 91 20.63 -4.10 0.57
N ASN A 92 20.99 -5.33 0.93
CA ASN A 92 21.37 -5.70 2.30
C ASN A 92 22.59 -4.91 2.84
N ASP A 93 23.45 -4.45 1.95
CA ASP A 93 24.66 -3.69 2.21
C ASP A 93 24.43 -2.20 2.48
N ARG A 94 23.25 -1.66 2.13
CA ARG A 94 22.95 -0.23 2.30
C ARG A 94 22.61 0.12 3.75
N ASN A 95 23.00 1.31 4.17
CA ASN A 95 22.56 1.87 5.45
C ASN A 95 21.22 2.58 5.25
N LEU A 96 20.17 2.06 5.89
CA LEU A 96 18.80 2.51 5.71
C LEU A 96 18.22 2.93 7.05
N SER A 97 17.38 3.96 7.02
CA SER A 97 16.73 4.54 8.18
C SER A 97 15.25 4.81 7.91
N PHE A 98 14.48 5.00 8.98
CA PHE A 98 13.08 5.34 8.92
C PHE A 98 12.90 6.85 9.08
N ALA A 99 12.05 7.45 8.26
CA ALA A 99 11.59 8.82 8.41
C ALA A 99 10.08 8.92 8.18
N THR A 100 9.48 10.01 8.66
CA THR A 100 8.06 10.32 8.43
C THR A 100 7.89 11.37 7.35
N GLY A 101 6.68 11.46 6.83
CA GLY A 101 6.27 12.49 5.87
C GLY A 101 6.63 12.20 4.42
N PHE A 102 6.23 13.13 3.57
CA PHE A 102 6.53 13.16 2.15
C PHE A 102 7.86 13.87 1.88
N ASP A 103 8.58 13.40 0.86
CA ASP A 103 9.81 14.00 0.35
C ASP A 103 9.54 14.79 -0.92
N ASP A 104 9.34 16.11 -0.80
CA ASP A 104 9.08 16.98 -1.95
C ASP A 104 10.26 17.02 -2.94
N ALA A 105 11.48 16.70 -2.51
CA ALA A 105 12.68 16.67 -3.34
C ALA A 105 12.99 15.26 -3.90
N GLY A 106 12.19 14.25 -3.53
CA GLY A 106 12.39 12.86 -3.92
C GLY A 106 12.13 12.61 -5.41
N THR A 107 12.73 11.56 -5.95
CA THR A 107 12.58 11.17 -7.36
C THR A 107 11.48 10.13 -7.59
N ILE A 108 10.84 9.63 -6.52
CA ILE A 108 9.76 8.65 -6.62
C ILE A 108 8.52 9.35 -7.20
N PRO A 109 7.94 8.84 -8.30
CA PRO A 109 6.78 9.45 -8.95
C PRO A 109 5.60 9.67 -8.00
N ASP A 110 5.04 10.89 -8.04
CA ASP A 110 3.81 11.26 -7.35
C ASP A 110 2.68 11.45 -8.36
N ASP A 111 1.69 10.55 -8.34
CA ASP A 111 0.48 10.66 -9.14
C ASP A 111 -0.77 10.60 -8.26
N PRO A 112 -1.35 11.76 -7.91
CA PRO A 112 -2.58 11.84 -7.14
C PRO A 112 -3.80 11.24 -7.87
N GLY A 113 -3.82 11.22 -9.20
CA GLY A 113 -4.89 10.63 -9.99
C GLY A 113 -4.88 9.11 -9.87
N ALA A 114 -3.71 8.52 -10.06
CA ALA A 114 -3.46 7.08 -9.85
C ALA A 114 -3.80 6.66 -8.41
N SER A 115 -3.36 7.45 -7.43
CA SER A 115 -3.60 7.18 -6.01
C SER A 115 -5.11 7.13 -5.71
N LYS A 116 -5.90 8.04 -6.28
CA LYS A 116 -7.36 8.05 -6.14
C LYS A 116 -8.03 6.86 -6.83
N ALA A 117 -7.57 6.48 -8.02
CA ALA A 117 -8.12 5.34 -8.75
C ALA A 117 -7.91 4.02 -7.98
N ILE A 118 -6.69 3.82 -7.48
CA ILE A 118 -6.36 2.65 -6.63
C ILE A 118 -7.16 2.68 -5.33
N ALA A 119 -7.28 3.86 -4.69
CA ALA A 119 -8.08 4.01 -3.47
C ALA A 119 -9.54 3.60 -3.71
N SER A 120 -10.18 4.10 -4.79
CA SER A 120 -11.55 3.71 -5.14
C SER A 120 -11.69 2.20 -5.33
N LEU A 121 -10.72 1.57 -6.01
CA LEU A 121 -10.71 0.12 -6.21
C LEU A 121 -10.56 -0.63 -4.87
N MET A 122 -9.72 -0.15 -3.95
CA MET A 122 -9.59 -0.72 -2.61
C MET A 122 -10.93 -0.71 -1.84
N THR A 123 -11.74 0.34 -1.98
CA THR A 123 -13.07 0.40 -1.33
C THR A 123 -13.98 -0.73 -1.76
N GLU A 124 -13.92 -1.16 -3.03
CA GLU A 124 -14.75 -2.26 -3.55
C GLU A 124 -14.42 -3.59 -2.87
N PHE A 125 -13.16 -3.82 -2.48
CA PHE A 125 -12.74 -5.03 -1.77
C PHE A 125 -13.01 -5.02 -0.27
N VAL A 126 -13.30 -3.84 0.28
CA VAL A 126 -13.71 -3.67 1.69
C VAL A 126 -15.24 -3.63 1.79
N GLY A 127 -15.95 -4.20 0.80
CA GLY A 127 -17.41 -4.37 0.83
C GLY A 127 -17.91 -4.93 2.17
N PRO A 128 -19.16 -4.59 2.56
CA PRO A 128 -19.69 -4.93 3.88
C PRO A 128 -19.51 -6.42 4.14
N ASP A 129 -19.05 -6.74 5.36
CA ASP A 129 -18.91 -8.09 5.88
C ASP A 129 -20.11 -8.94 5.45
N GLN A 130 -19.92 -9.80 4.46
CA GLN A 130 -20.90 -10.84 4.14
C GLN A 130 -20.60 -12.02 5.05
N SER A 131 -20.85 -11.83 6.35
CA SER A 131 -21.15 -12.93 7.24
C SER A 131 -22.58 -13.40 6.92
N GLU A 132 -22.64 -14.38 6.02
CA GLU A 132 -23.63 -15.46 5.95
C GLU A 132 -25.12 -15.10 5.67
N ASP A 133 -25.52 -15.38 4.42
CA ASP A 133 -26.61 -16.29 4.01
C ASP A 133 -27.19 -17.19 5.13
N ASP A 134 -28.43 -17.71 5.18
CA ASP A 134 -29.68 -17.65 4.44
C ASP A 134 -30.62 -18.70 5.15
N TYR A 135 -31.93 -18.68 4.89
CA TYR A 135 -32.99 -19.66 5.29
C TYR A 135 -33.55 -19.63 6.74
N ASP A 136 -34.87 -19.60 7.01
CA ASP A 136 -35.89 -20.45 6.38
C ASP A 136 -37.39 -19.97 6.48
N HIS A 137 -38.11 -20.28 5.39
CA HIS A 137 -39.55 -20.41 5.09
C HIS A 137 -40.62 -19.34 5.42
N PRO A 138 -41.35 -18.84 4.38
CA PRO A 138 -42.77 -18.50 4.52
C PRO A 138 -43.61 -19.79 4.48
N SER A 139 -44.29 -20.14 5.57
CA SER A 139 -45.33 -21.17 5.53
C SER A 139 -46.58 -20.63 4.82
N PRO A 140 -47.12 -21.32 3.79
CA PRO A 140 -48.43 -20.99 3.25
C PRO A 140 -49.55 -21.70 4.02
N THR A 141 -50.68 -21.00 4.14
CA THR A 141 -52.07 -21.45 4.39
C THR A 141 -52.40 -22.00 5.79
N THR A 142 -53.48 -21.55 6.43
CA THR A 142 -54.88 -21.63 5.98
C THR A 142 -55.75 -20.47 6.47
#